data_AF-A0A2D7UZ05-F1
#
_entry.id   AF-A0A2D7UZ05-F1
#
_cell.length_a   1.000
_cell.length_b   1.000
_cell.length_c   1.000
_cell.angle_alpha   90.00
_cell.angle_beta   90.00
_cell.angle_gamma   90.00
#
_symmetry.space_group_name_H-M   'P 1'
#
loop_
_entity.id
_entity.type
_entity.pdbx_description
1 polymer ?
#
loop_
_entity_poly.entity_id
_entity_poly.type
_entity_poly.pdbx_seq_one_letter_code
_entity_poly.pdbx_strand_id
1 'polypeptide(L)' 'PKGLIIVGENEILLDDSRIVAENAKKKGVEIDIQIWPKMFHDWWLFGPLLPESKKCLLGVQKWINGFDV' A
#
# COMPACT_ATOMS: atom_id res chain seq x y z
N PRO A 1 -14.76 5.72 6.11
CA PRO A 1 -13.98 6.26 4.95
C PRO A 1 -13.28 5.08 4.27
N LYS A 2 -13.13 5.11 2.94
CA LYS A 2 -12.33 4.10 2.23
C LYS A 2 -10.83 4.27 2.57
N GLY A 3 -10.06 3.19 2.58
CA GLY A 3 -8.64 3.21 2.93
C GLY A 3 -7.75 2.44 1.95
N LEU A 4 -6.49 2.83 1.90
CA LEU A 4 -5.42 2.15 1.17
C LEU A 4 -4.31 1.78 2.16
N ILE A 5 -3.91 0.52 2.17
CA ILE A 5 -2.75 0.01 2.91
C ILE A 5 -1.73 -0.46 1.90
N ILE A 6 -0.48 -0.05 2.08
CA ILE A 6 0.63 -0.41 1.20
C ILE A 6 1.71 -0.98 2.10
N VAL A 7 2.24 -2.14 1.74
CA VAL A 7 3.23 -2.84 2.55
C VAL A 7 4.14 -3.69 1.68
N GLY A 8 5.41 -3.79 2.04
CA GLY A 8 6.38 -4.63 1.39
C GLY A 8 6.28 -6.08 1.84
N GLU A 9 6.57 -7.01 0.93
CA GLU A 9 6.62 -8.44 1.24
C GLU A 9 7.72 -8.79 2.26
N ASN A 10 8.83 -8.05 2.26
CA ASN A 10 9.97 -8.27 3.16
C ASN A 10 9.92 -7.32 4.37
N GLU A 11 8.74 -7.17 4.98
CA GLU A 11 8.53 -6.36 6.17
C GLU A 11 8.03 -7.19 7.36
N ILE A 12 8.51 -6.86 8.55
CA ILE A 12 7.99 -7.46 9.80
C ILE A 12 6.53 -7.04 10.07
N LEU A 13 6.07 -5.94 9.47
CA LEU A 13 4.70 -5.39 9.62
C LEU A 13 3.71 -5.91 8.56
N LEU A 14 4.12 -6.89 7.74
CA LEU A 14 3.25 -7.46 6.71
C LEU A 14 1.98 -8.06 7.30
N ASP A 15 2.10 -8.84 8.38
CA ASP A 15 0.94 -9.47 8.99
C ASP A 15 0.08 -8.48 9.77
N ASP A 16 0.67 -7.45 10.38
CA ASP A 16 -0.09 -6.35 10.98
C ASP A 16 -0.98 -5.66 9.93
N SER A 17 -0.43 -5.39 8.75
CA SER A 17 -1.16 -4.80 7.63
C SER A 17 -2.33 -5.70 7.18
N ARG A 18 -2.11 -7.02 7.11
CA ARG A 18 -3.17 -8.00 6.78
C ARG A 18 -4.27 -8.02 7.84
N ILE A 19 -3.89 -8.08 9.13
CA ILE A 19 -4.82 -8.13 10.26
C ILE A 19 -5.69 -6.86 10.30
N VAL A 20 -5.10 -5.69 10.10
CA VAL A 20 -5.82 -4.41 10.05
C VAL A 20 -6.80 -4.40 8.88
N ALA A 21 -6.35 -4.79 7.67
CA ALA A 21 -7.20 -4.83 6.48
C ALA A 21 -8.39 -5.78 6.66
N GLU A 22 -8.15 -6.98 7.18
CA GLU A 22 -9.19 -7.99 7.42
C GLU A 22 -10.21 -7.51 8.46
N ASN A 23 -9.75 -6.99 9.59
CA ASN A 23 -10.63 -6.50 10.65
C ASN A 23 -11.46 -5.29 10.21
N ALA A 24 -10.89 -4.39 9.41
CA ALA A 24 -11.61 -3.26 8.84
C ALA A 24 -12.67 -3.72 7.83
N LYS A 25 -12.34 -4.64 6.92
CA LYS A 25 -13.29 -5.25 5.98
C LYS A 25 -14.44 -5.95 6.69
N LYS A 26 -14.17 -6.71 7.76
CA LYS A 26 -15.19 -7.36 8.61
C LYS A 26 -16.18 -6.36 9.24
N LYS A 27 -15.78 -5.10 9.41
CA LYS A 27 -16.62 -4.02 9.93
C LYS A 27 -17.28 -3.17 8.83
N GLY A 28 -17.24 -3.63 7.57
CA GLY A 28 -17.85 -2.94 6.44
C GLY A 28 -17.04 -1.75 5.91
N VAL A 29 -15.76 -1.61 6.27
CA VAL A 29 -14.88 -0.58 5.71
C VAL A 29 -14.28 -1.07 4.39
N GLU A 30 -14.38 -0.26 3.34
CA GLU A 30 -13.69 -0.52 2.08
C GLU A 30 -12.19 -0.28 2.24
N ILE A 31 -11.40 -1.35 2.18
CA ILE A 31 -9.94 -1.31 2.25
C ILE A 31 -9.33 -1.97 1.01
N ASP A 32 -8.49 -1.23 0.29
CA ASP A 32 -7.52 -1.79 -0.65
C ASP A 32 -6.20 -2.06 0.10
N ILE A 33 -5.62 -3.25 -0.11
CA ILE A 33 -4.32 -3.61 0.47
C ILE A 33 -3.41 -4.07 -0.66
N GLN A 34 -2.27 -3.39 -0.81
CA GLN A 34 -1.28 -3.64 -1.84
C GLN A 34 0.00 -4.15 -1.20
N ILE A 35 0.30 -5.43 -1.45
CA ILE A 35 1.54 -6.07 -1.00
C ILE A 35 2.56 -6.02 -2.14
N TRP A 36 3.69 -5.37 -1.91
CA TRP A 36 4.72 -5.15 -2.93
C TRP A 36 5.83 -6.20 -2.84
N PRO A 37 6.02 -7.03 -3.89
CA PRO A 37 7.01 -8.11 -3.86
C PRO A 37 8.42 -7.59 -3.62
N LYS A 38 9.18 -8.29 -2.79
CA LYS A 38 10.58 -8.00 -2.43
C LYS A 38 10.87 -6.63 -1.79
N MET A 39 9.86 -5.79 -1.55
CA MET A 39 10.05 -4.48 -0.94
C MET A 39 10.23 -4.58 0.58
N PHE A 40 11.10 -3.72 1.10
CA PHE A 40 11.39 -3.57 2.52
C PHE A 40 10.65 -2.36 3.10
N HIS A 41 10.72 -2.15 4.41
CA HIS A 41 9.99 -1.08 5.09
C HIS A 41 10.27 0.32 4.53
N ASP A 42 9.19 1.06 4.26
CA ASP A 42 9.25 2.44 3.76
C ASP A 42 10.02 2.63 2.44
N TRP A 43 10.09 1.60 1.58
CA TRP A 43 10.77 1.69 0.28
C TRP A 43 10.29 2.86 -0.59
N TRP A 44 9.03 3.30 -0.43
CA TRP A 44 8.49 4.45 -1.17
C TRP A 44 9.17 5.78 -0.82
N LEU A 45 9.89 5.88 0.29
CA LEU A 45 10.64 7.09 0.66
C LEU A 45 11.89 7.29 -0.19
N PHE A 46 12.34 6.26 -0.91
CA PHE A 46 13.57 6.29 -1.69
C PHE A 46 13.43 7.03 -3.04
N GLY A 47 12.23 7.52 -3.37
CA GLY A 47 11.93 8.37 -4.52
C GLY A 47 12.62 7.91 -5.82
N PRO A 48 13.54 8.70 -6.39
CA PRO A 48 14.20 8.38 -7.65
C PRO A 48 15.25 7.25 -7.55
N LEU A 49 15.67 6.86 -6.35
CA LEU A 49 16.69 5.82 -6.16
C LEU A 49 16.13 4.42 -6.41
N LEU A 50 14.81 4.25 -6.33
CA LEU A 50 14.12 2.98 -6.49
C LEU A 50 12.94 3.14 -7.47
N PRO A 51 12.96 2.50 -8.66
CA PRO A 51 11.86 2.58 -9.61
C PRO A 51 10.49 2.24 -9.01
N GLU A 52 10.45 1.29 -8.09
CA GLU A 52 9.27 0.85 -7.35
C GLU A 52 8.69 1.95 -6.45
N SER A 53 9.54 2.81 -5.87
CA SER A 53 9.06 3.96 -5.09
C SER A 53 8.25 4.91 -5.97
N LYS A 54 8.81 5.32 -7.12
CA LYS A 54 8.10 6.18 -8.07
C LYS A 54 6.79 5.53 -8.53
N LYS A 55 6.80 4.23 -8.83
CA LYS A 55 5.60 3.49 -9.24
C LYS A 55 4.54 3.46 -8.14
N CYS A 56 4.96 3.24 -6.88
CA CYS A 56 4.08 3.23 -5.72
C CYS A 56 3.40 4.60 -5.54
N LEU A 57 4.18 5.69 -5.51
CA LEU A 57 3.65 7.04 -5.31
C LEU A 57 2.68 7.48 -6.42
N LEU A 58 2.95 7.12 -7.69
CA LEU A 58 2.01 7.35 -8.79
C LEU A 58 0.72 6.53 -8.62
N GLY A 59 0.82 5.28 -8.17
CA GLY A 59 -0.34 4.44 -7.84
C GLY A 59 -1.19 5.03 -6.71
N VAL A 60 -0.55 5.57 -5.67
CA VAL A 60 -1.23 6.28 -4.56
C VAL A 60 -1.94 7.52 -5.06
N GLN A 61 -1.26 8.35 -5.86
CA GLN A 61 -1.87 9.52 -6.48
C GLN A 61 -3.11 9.15 -7.30
N LYS A 62 -3.01 8.07 -8.10
CA LYS A 62 -4.12 7.54 -8.87
C LYS A 62 -5.29 7.11 -7.98
N TRP A 63 -5.01 6.37 -6.90
CA TRP A 63 -6.03 5.89 -5.96
C TRP A 63 -6.75 7.04 -5.23
N ILE A 64 -6.02 8.08 -4.83
CA ILE A 64 -6.57 9.28 -4.19
C ILE A 64 -7.51 10.03 -5.15
N ASN A 65 -7.06 10.25 -6.39
CA ASN A 65 -7.80 11.07 -7.34
C ASN A 65 -8.96 10.32 -8.03
N GLY A 66 -8.94 8.97 -8.03
CA GLY A 66 -9.99 8.15 -8.64
C GLY A 66 -10.02 8.16 -10.18
N PHE A 67 -8.92 8.53 -10.85
CA PHE A 67 -8.83 8.55 -12.32
C PHE A 67 -8.08 7.35 -12.86
N ASP A 68 -8.57 6.72 -13.92
CA ASP A 68 -7.75 5.92 -14.81
C ASP A 68 -7.02 6.83 -15.82
N VAL A 69 -5.90 7.42 -15.40
CA VAL A 69 -4.88 7.89 -16.36
C VAL A 69 -3.94 6.75 -16.75
#